data_AF-A0A445MWP5-F1
#
_entry.id   AF-A0A445MWP5-F1
#
_cell.length_a   1.000
_cell.length_b   1.000
_cell.length_c   1.000
_cell.angle_alpha   90.00
_cell.angle_beta   90.00
_cell.angle_gamma   90.00
#
_symmetry.space_group_name_H-M   'P 1'
#
loop_
_entity.id
_entity.type
_entity.pdbx_description
1 polymer ?
#
loop_
_entity_poly.entity_id
_entity_poly.type
_entity_poly.pdbx_seq_one_letter_code
_entity_poly.pdbx_strand_id
1 'polypeptide(L)'
;MSERLKFEGRLLEKEAEAKSLKLRIEGLRDSIRNQLDPFESVENLKAHIVAGQAVDLSELHVKYRETLEEIRNIKAELGKG
;
A
#
# COMPACT_ATOMS: atom_id res chain seq x y z
N MET A 1 21.20 -25.03 1.88
CA MET A 1 20.62 -23.89 1.13
C MET A 1 21.33 -22.64 1.63
N SER A 2 21.97 -21.86 0.74
CA SER A 2 22.74 -20.67 1.16
C SER A 2 21.82 -19.63 1.81
N GLU A 3 22.27 -19.00 2.89
CA GLU A 3 21.55 -17.95 3.62
C GLU A 3 21.16 -16.78 2.70
N ARG A 4 22.04 -16.46 1.74
CA ARG A 4 21.76 -15.50 0.66
C ARG A 4 20.53 -15.87 -0.17
N LEU A 5 20.35 -17.15 -0.52
CA LEU A 5 19.20 -17.61 -1.32
C LEU A 5 17.88 -17.41 -0.55
N LYS A 6 17.90 -17.60 0.78
CA LYS A 6 16.73 -17.36 1.63
C LYS A 6 16.34 -15.88 1.65
N PHE A 7 17.32 -14.99 1.79
CA PHE A 7 17.08 -13.54 1.76
C PHE A 7 16.58 -13.07 0.39
N GLU A 8 17.09 -13.63 -0.71
CA GLU A 8 16.59 -13.33 -2.05
C GLU A 8 15.14 -13.79 -2.26
N GLY A 9 14.77 -14.97 -1.76
CA GLY A 9 13.37 -15.41 -1.77
C GLY A 9 12.46 -14.47 -0.99
N ARG A 10 12.84 -14.13 0.25
CA ARG A 10 12.06 -13.21 1.09
C ARG A 10 11.94 -11.81 0.47
N LEU A 11 12.99 -11.34 -0.20
CA LEU A 11 12.96 -10.07 -0.91
C LEU A 11 11.89 -10.07 -2.01
N LEU A 12 11.86 -11.12 -2.84
CA LEU A 12 10.87 -11.25 -3.91
C LEU A 12 9.43 -11.30 -3.38
N GLU A 13 9.21 -12.03 -2.29
CA GLU A 13 7.89 -12.08 -1.62
C GLU A 13 7.45 -10.69 -1.16
N LYS A 14 8.36 -9.94 -0.51
CA LYS A 14 8.05 -8.60 0.00
C LYS A 14 7.85 -7.58 -1.11
N GLU A 15 8.62 -7.65 -2.19
CA GLU A 15 8.43 -6.79 -3.36
C GLU A 15 7.07 -7.06 -4.04
N ALA A 16 6.65 -8.33 -4.11
CA ALA A 16 5.32 -8.68 -4.62
C ALA A 16 4.20 -8.18 -3.70
N GLU A 17 4.35 -8.32 -2.39
CA GLU A 17 3.43 -7.79 -1.37
C GLU A 17 3.28 -6.27 -1.51
N ALA A 18 4.40 -5.54 -1.56
CA ALA A 18 4.43 -4.09 -1.72
C ALA A 18 3.73 -3.65 -3.02
N LYS A 19 3.95 -4.37 -4.13
CA LYS A 19 3.26 -4.09 -5.40
C LYS A 19 1.75 -4.26 -5.29
N SER A 20 1.29 -5.31 -4.62
CA SER A 20 -0.14 -5.56 -4.38
C SER A 20 -0.77 -4.46 -3.51
N LEU A 21 -0.11 -4.11 -2.41
CA LEU A 21 -0.55 -3.03 -1.51
C LEU A 21 -0.65 -1.69 -2.23
N LYS A 22 0.36 -1.35 -3.04
CA LYS A 22 0.37 -0.11 -3.83
C LYS A 22 -0.84 -0.03 -4.77
N LEU A 23 -1.13 -1.09 -5.52
CA LEU A 23 -2.28 -1.11 -6.43
C LEU A 23 -3.61 -0.88 -5.70
N ARG A 24 -3.78 -1.49 -4.52
CA ARG A 24 -4.99 -1.30 -3.70
C ARG A 24 -5.11 0.13 -3.17
N ILE A 25 -4.00 0.70 -2.69
CA ILE A 25 -3.97 2.09 -2.20
C ILE A 25 -4.31 3.07 -3.33
N GLU A 26 -3.76 2.87 -4.53
CA GLU A 26 -4.06 3.70 -5.70
C GLU A 26 -5.54 3.61 -6.07
N GLY A 27 -6.11 2.41 -6.07
CA GLY A 27 -7.55 2.21 -6.31
C GLY A 27 -8.44 2.90 -5.29
N LEU A 28 -8.13 2.79 -3.98
CA LEU A 28 -8.88 3.47 -2.92
C LEU A 28 -8.76 5.00 -3.03
N ARG A 29 -7.55 5.52 -3.28
CA ARG A 29 -7.32 6.95 -3.48
C ARG A 29 -8.19 7.51 -4.60
N ASP A 30 -8.23 6.81 -5.73
CA ASP A 30 -8.98 7.26 -6.90
C ASP A 30 -10.49 7.10 -6.68
N SER A 31 -10.93 6.05 -6.00
CA SER A 31 -12.33 5.87 -5.59
C SER A 31 -12.82 6.97 -4.64
N ILE A 32 -12.01 7.33 -3.63
CA ILE A 32 -12.32 8.42 -2.69
C ILE A 32 -12.47 9.73 -3.44
N ARG A 33 -11.54 10.05 -4.35
CA ARG A 33 -11.59 11.27 -5.16
C ARG A 33 -12.86 11.34 -6.01
N ASN A 34 -13.22 10.24 -6.66
CA ASN A 34 -14.42 10.17 -7.50
C ASN A 34 -15.72 10.35 -6.69
N GLN A 35 -15.72 10.00 -5.41
CA GLN A 35 -16.88 10.17 -4.52
C GLN A 35 -16.94 11.54 -3.85
N LEU A 36 -15.86 12.31 -3.91
CA LEU A 36 -15.74 13.67 -3.40
C LEU A 36 -15.66 14.66 -4.58
N ASP A 37 -16.60 14.57 -5.51
CA ASP A 37 -16.70 15.52 -6.62
C ASP A 37 -16.99 16.93 -6.04
N PRO A 38 -16.15 17.94 -6.33
CA PRO A 38 -16.33 19.30 -5.80
C PRO A 38 -17.59 20.02 -6.32
N PHE A 39 -18.23 19.52 -7.37
CA PHE A 39 -19.45 20.07 -7.95
C PHE A 39 -20.72 19.34 -7.48
N GLU A 40 -20.58 18.22 -6.77
CA GLU A 40 -21.71 17.51 -6.16
C GLU A 40 -22.25 18.31 -4.96
N SER A 41 -23.58 18.31 -4.79
CA SER A 41 -24.17 18.99 -3.64
C SER A 41 -23.87 18.22 -2.35
N VAL A 42 -23.76 18.94 -1.23
CA VAL A 42 -23.39 18.33 0.07
C VAL A 42 -24.38 17.25 0.49
N GLU A 43 -25.66 17.43 0.16
CA GLU A 43 -26.76 16.50 0.44
C GLU A 43 -26.59 15.16 -0.27
N ASN A 44 -25.89 15.15 -1.41
CA ASN A 44 -25.66 13.96 -2.22
C ASN A 44 -24.31 13.28 -1.95
N LEU A 45 -23.44 13.89 -1.14
CA LEU A 45 -22.13 13.32 -0.82
C LEU A 45 -22.29 11.99 -0.07
N LYS A 46 -21.63 10.96 -0.59
CA LYS A 46 -21.59 9.62 0.02
C LYS A 46 -20.54 9.55 1.13
N ALA A 47 -20.60 10.48 2.09
CA ALA A 47 -19.57 10.69 3.10
C ALA A 47 -19.25 9.44 3.94
N HIS A 48 -20.25 8.60 4.22
CA HIS A 48 -20.07 7.34 4.95
C HIS A 48 -19.23 6.31 4.18
N ILE A 49 -19.37 6.25 2.85
CA ILE A 49 -18.57 5.35 2.00
C ILE A 49 -17.13 5.86 1.96
N VAL A 50 -16.96 7.16 1.73
CA VAL A 50 -15.64 7.81 1.72
C VAL A 50 -14.90 7.59 3.05
N ALA A 51 -15.59 7.75 4.18
CA ALA A 51 -15.01 7.52 5.50
C ALA A 51 -14.50 6.09 5.66
N GLY A 52 -15.30 5.09 5.26
CA GLY A 52 -14.87 3.69 5.27
C GLY A 52 -13.63 3.45 4.40
N GLN A 53 -13.66 3.93 3.16
CA GLN A 53 -12.53 3.79 2.24
C GLN A 53 -11.26 4.50 2.74
N ALA A 54 -11.40 5.64 3.42
CA ALA A 54 -10.27 6.37 3.98
C ALA A 54 -9.60 5.62 5.15
N VAL A 55 -10.39 4.94 5.99
CA VAL A 55 -9.86 4.05 7.04
C VAL A 55 -9.09 2.89 6.40
N ASP A 56 -9.69 2.20 5.43
CA ASP A 56 -9.03 1.10 4.71
C ASP A 56 -7.73 1.56 4.04
N LEU A 57 -7.75 2.73 3.41
CA LEU A 57 -6.56 3.32 2.78
C LEU A 57 -5.47 3.57 3.83
N SER A 58 -5.83 4.14 4.98
CA SER A 58 -4.90 4.43 6.07
C SER A 58 -4.21 3.16 6.56
N GLU A 59 -4.98 2.08 6.81
CA GLU A 59 -4.43 0.80 7.25
C GLU A 59 -3.48 0.18 6.22
N LEU A 60 -3.89 0.17 4.94
CA LEU A 60 -3.05 -0.36 3.87
C LEU A 60 -1.78 0.46 3.66
N HIS A 61 -1.87 1.78 3.83
CA HIS A 61 -0.71 2.67 3.71
C HIS A 61 0.32 2.46 4.82
N VAL A 62 -0.12 2.22 6.06
CA VAL A 62 0.78 1.82 7.16
C VAL A 62 1.51 0.53 6.82
N LYS A 63 0.76 -0.52 6.43
CA LYS A 63 1.35 -1.82 6.05
C LYS A 63 2.32 -1.67 4.89
N TYR A 64 1.96 -0.89 3.87
CA TYR A 64 2.83 -0.65 2.72
C TYR A 64 4.17 -0.02 3.13
N ARG A 65 4.15 0.97 4.03
CA ARG A 65 5.37 1.59 4.54
C ARG A 65 6.23 0.62 5.33
N GLU A 66 5.62 -0.23 6.16
CA GLU A 66 6.31 -1.29 6.90
C GLU A 66 6.97 -2.29 5.94
N THR A 67 6.24 -2.75 4.92
CA THR A 67 6.79 -3.65 3.89
C THR A 67 7.97 -3.01 3.13
N LEU A 68 7.89 -1.71 2.80
CA LEU A 68 9.00 -1.00 2.17
C LEU A 68 10.23 -0.94 3.08
N GLU A 69 10.04 -0.77 4.39
CA GLU A 69 11.14 -0.81 5.35
C GLU A 69 11.79 -2.19 5.43
N GLU A 70 10.98 -3.25 5.48
CA GLU A 70 11.49 -4.62 5.44
C GLU A 70 12.29 -4.90 4.16
N ILE A 71 11.82 -4.43 3.00
CA ILE A 71 12.54 -4.53 1.73
C ILE A 71 13.91 -3.84 1.83
N ARG A 72 13.95 -2.61 2.38
CA ARG A 72 15.22 -1.88 2.56
C ARG A 72 16.21 -2.64 3.44
N ASN A 73 15.74 -3.19 4.55
CA ASN A 73 16.57 -3.97 5.46
C ASN A 73 17.10 -5.24 4.79
N ILE A 74 16.26 -5.98 4.06
CA ILE A 74 16.69 -7.19 3.32
C ILE A 74 17.70 -6.83 2.23
N LYS A 75 17.50 -5.70 1.54
CA LYS A 75 18.43 -5.19 0.53
C LYS A 75 19.79 -4.85 1.12
N ALA A 76 19.83 -4.22 2.29
CA ALA A 76 21.06 -3.94 3.03
C ALA A 76 21.82 -5.23 3.40
N GLU A 77 21.13 -6.24 3.94
CA GLU A 77 21.72 -7.55 4.27
C GLU A 77 22.30 -8.27 3.05
N LEU A 78 21.67 -8.09 1.88
CA LEU A 78 22.16 -8.63 0.60
C LEU A 78 23.28 -7.81 -0.05
N GLY A 79 23.67 -6.66 0.53
CA GLY A 79 24.62 -5.72 -0.06
C GLY A 79 24.09 -5.02 -1.32
N LYS A 80 22.77 -4.94 -1.49
CA LYS A 80 22.07 -4.29 -2.60
C LYS A 80 21.53 -2.93 -2.13
N GLY A 81 22.42 -1.99 -1.80
CA GLY A 81 22.09 -0.63 -1.35
C GLY A 81 21.88 0.34 -2.51
#